data_AF-A0A3C2DHD8-F1
#
_entry.id   AF-A0A3C2DHD8-F1
#
_cell.length_a   1.000
_cell.length_b   1.000
_cell.length_c   1.000
_cell.angle_alpha   90.00
_cell.angle_beta   90.00
_cell.angle_gamma   90.00
#
_symmetry.space_group_name_H-M   'P 1'
#
loop_
_entity.id
_entity.type
_entity.pdbx_description
1 polymer ?
#
loop_
_entity_poly.entity_id
_entity_poly.type
_entity_poly.pdbx_seq_one_letter_code
_entity_poly.pdbx_strand_id
1 'polypeptide(L)'
;MSELHVVDHPLVAHKLTQMRRVETPSERFRQLLTETSLLLTYEVTRELPLVDVRVTTPLTESDQPELLDEPVVVSILRAGNGLLDGVLRVIPSARVG
;
A
#
# COMPACT_ATOMS: atom_id res chain seq x y z
N MET A 1 14.08 -17.86 -11.31
CA MET A 1 12.88 -17.91 -10.45
C MET A 1 12.53 -16.48 -10.14
N SER A 2 11.30 -16.07 -10.39
CA SER A 2 10.80 -14.74 -10.01
C SER A 2 11.06 -14.51 -8.52
N GLU A 3 11.65 -13.37 -8.15
CA GLU A 3 11.78 -13.01 -6.74
C GLU A 3 10.38 -12.98 -6.10
N LEU A 4 10.19 -13.82 -5.08
CA LEU A 4 8.99 -13.87 -4.27
C LEU A 4 9.30 -13.24 -2.92
N HIS A 5 8.69 -12.09 -2.64
CA HIS A 5 8.74 -11.49 -1.31
C HIS A 5 7.49 -11.87 -0.53
N VAL A 6 7.66 -12.65 0.55
CA VAL A 6 6.56 -13.01 1.46
C VAL A 6 6.60 -12.06 2.65
N VAL A 7 5.52 -11.29 2.82
CA VAL A 7 5.39 -10.37 3.96
C VAL A 7 5.06 -11.16 5.24
N ASP A 8 6.09 -11.43 6.05
CA ASP A 8 5.97 -12.13 7.33
C ASP A 8 5.72 -11.16 8.49
N HIS A 9 4.50 -10.61 8.52
CA HIS A 9 4.06 -9.71 9.58
C HIS A 9 2.87 -10.30 10.35
N PRO A 10 2.87 -10.33 11.71
CA PRO A 10 1.82 -10.97 12.50
C PRO A 10 0.40 -10.46 12.19
N LEU A 11 0.24 -9.15 11.95
CA LEU A 11 -1.06 -8.58 11.59
C LEU A 11 -1.54 -9.02 10.19
N VAL A 12 -0.61 -9.20 9.23
CA VAL A 12 -0.97 -9.71 7.89
C VAL A 12 -1.44 -11.15 8.01
N ALA A 13 -0.70 -12.00 8.72
CA ALA A 13 -1.08 -13.39 8.98
C ALA A 13 -2.43 -13.52 9.72
N HIS A 14 -2.66 -12.68 10.73
CA HIS A 14 -3.92 -12.62 11.47
C HIS A 14 -5.11 -12.24 10.58
N LYS A 15 -4.98 -11.16 9.80
CA LYS A 15 -6.03 -10.69 8.88
C LYS A 15 -6.30 -11.71 7.78
N LEU A 16 -5.24 -12.30 7.22
CA LEU A 16 -5.36 -13.36 6.21
C LEU A 16 -6.10 -14.58 6.76
N THR A 17 -5.82 -14.97 8.01
CA THR A 17 -6.55 -16.05 8.69
C THR A 17 -8.03 -15.73 8.81
N GLN A 18 -8.40 -14.50 9.19
CA GLN A 18 -9.79 -14.08 9.26
C GLN A 18 -10.45 -14.06 7.87
N MET A 19 -9.78 -13.56 6.84
CA MET A 19 -10.31 -13.57 5.46
C MET A 19 -10.57 -14.97 4.92
N ARG A 20 -9.80 -15.98 5.37
CA ARG A 20 -9.95 -17.38 4.94
C ARG A 20 -11.07 -18.14 5.64
N ARG A 21 -11.60 -17.64 6.76
CA ARG A 21 -12.72 -18.29 7.46
C ARG A 21 -14.00 -18.19 6.62
N VAL A 22 -14.71 -19.30 6.49
CA VAL A 22 -15.94 -19.38 5.68
C VAL A 22 -17.08 -18.57 6.29
N GLU A 23 -17.05 -18.38 7.61
CA GLU A 23 -18.05 -17.65 8.37
C GLU A 23 -17.86 -16.12 8.28
N THR A 24 -16.76 -15.64 7.68
CA THR A 24 -16.47 -14.20 7.60
C THR A 24 -17.48 -13.50 6.68
N PRO A 25 -18.27 -12.55 7.21
CA PRO A 25 -19.23 -11.81 6.39
C PRO A 25 -18.55 -10.98 5.30
N SER A 26 -19.20 -10.82 4.16
CA SER A 26 -18.64 -10.10 3.00
C SER A 26 -18.20 -8.66 3.31
N GLU A 27 -18.89 -7.98 4.21
CA GLU A 27 -18.48 -6.64 4.67
C GLU A 27 -17.14 -6.69 5.41
N ARG A 28 -16.99 -7.62 6.35
CA ARG A 28 -15.75 -7.78 7.12
C ARG A 28 -14.59 -8.23 6.23
N PHE A 29 -14.85 -9.11 5.26
CA PHE A 29 -13.85 -9.51 4.27
C PHE A 29 -13.31 -8.30 3.51
N ARG A 30 -14.18 -7.41 3.00
CA ARG A 30 -13.76 -6.20 2.29
C ARG A 30 -12.91 -5.27 3.17
N GLN A 31 -13.33 -5.05 4.43
CA GLN A 31 -12.53 -4.27 5.38
C GLN A 31 -11.14 -4.87 5.58
N LEU A 32 -11.06 -6.17 5.83
CA LEU A 32 -9.79 -6.88 6.02
C LEU A 32 -8.89 -6.84 4.78
N LEU A 33 -9.48 -6.91 3.59
CA LEU A 33 -8.76 -6.81 2.32
C LEU A 33 -8.11 -5.42 2.17
N THR A 34 -8.87 -4.36 2.43
CA THR A 34 -8.34 -2.98 2.41
C THR A 34 -7.27 -2.78 3.49
N GLU A 35 -7.50 -3.26 4.71
CA GLU A 35 -6.53 -3.19 5.81
C GLU A 35 -5.23 -3.96 5.49
N THR A 36 -5.34 -5.12 4.83
CA THR A 36 -4.18 -5.90 4.40
C THR A 36 -3.44 -5.21 3.27
N SER A 37 -4.17 -4.60 2.33
CA SER A 37 -3.59 -3.84 1.22
C SER A 37 -2.71 -2.68 1.71
N LEU A 38 -3.13 -1.96 2.77
CA LEU A 38 -2.28 -0.92 3.40
C LEU A 38 -0.92 -1.46 3.82
N LEU A 39 -0.90 -2.62 4.50
CA LEU A 39 0.32 -3.25 5.00
C LEU A 39 1.21 -3.74 3.86
N LEU A 40 0.60 -4.34 2.82
CA LEU A 40 1.33 -4.79 1.64
C LEU A 40 1.90 -3.60 0.85
N THR A 41 1.15 -2.49 0.77
CA THR A 41 1.60 -1.28 0.09
C THR A 41 2.81 -0.69 0.80
N TYR A 42 2.77 -0.60 2.14
CA TYR A 42 3.92 -0.14 2.92
C TYR A 42 5.19 -0.96 2.62
N GLU A 43 5.08 -2.29 2.57
CA GLU A 43 6.23 -3.16 2.30
C GLU A 43 6.71 -3.06 0.85
N VAL A 44 5.80 -3.03 -0.15
CA VAL A 44 6.21 -2.97 -1.57
C VAL A 44 6.84 -1.61 -1.93
N THR A 45 6.52 -0.55 -1.18
CA THR A 45 7.07 0.80 -1.41
C THR A 45 8.41 1.05 -0.72
N ARG A 46 8.97 0.06 -0.02
CA ARG A 46 10.17 0.20 0.82
C ARG A 46 11.40 0.71 0.07
N GLU A 47 11.51 0.39 -1.21
CA GLU A 47 12.68 0.69 -2.04
C GLU A 47 12.40 1.76 -3.11
N LEU A 48 11.31 2.53 -2.97
CA LEU A 48 11.02 3.60 -3.92
C LEU A 48 12.13 4.67 -3.91
N PRO A 49 12.58 5.13 -5.09
CA PRO A 49 13.62 6.13 -5.20
C PRO A 49 13.18 7.49 -4.64
N LEU A 50 14.11 8.15 -3.96
CA LEU A 50 13.93 9.49 -3.39
C LEU A 50 14.89 10.47 -4.06
N VAL A 51 14.48 11.73 -4.12
CA VAL A 51 15.32 12.87 -4.50
C VAL A 51 15.27 13.95 -3.44
N ASP A 52 16.38 14.67 -3.25
CA ASP A 52 16.41 15.83 -2.37
C ASP A 52 15.81 17.04 -3.07
N VAL A 53 14.83 17.67 -2.41
CA VAL A 53 14.21 18.92 -2.84
C VAL A 53 14.42 20.01 -1.81
N ARG A 54 14.68 21.23 -2.29
CA ARG A 54 14.84 22.41 -1.43
C ARG A 54 13.47 22.88 -0.96
N VAL A 55 13.21 22.83 0.35
CA VAL A 55 11.95 23.29 0.94
C VAL A 55 12.16 24.35 2.01
N THR A 56 11.22 25.28 2.11
CA THR A 56 11.19 26.29 3.18
C THR A 56 10.28 25.80 4.31
N THR A 57 10.87 25.48 5.46
CA THR A 57 10.12 25.20 6.70
C THR A 57 9.82 26.51 7.44
N PRO A 58 8.91 26.52 8.43
CA PRO A 58 8.69 27.72 9.26
C PRO A 58 9.94 28.24 9.99
N LEU A 59 10.99 27.43 10.12
CA LEU A 59 12.22 27.79 10.83
C LEU A 59 13.38 28.13 9.89
N THR A 60 13.55 27.37 8.79
CA THR A 60 14.68 27.54 7.86
C THR A 60 14.45 26.79 6.54
N GLU A 61 15.28 27.07 5.55
CA GLU A 61 15.35 26.26 4.34
C GLU A 61 16.24 25.04 4.54
N SER A 62 15.79 23.89 4.04
CA SER A 62 16.50 22.63 4.14
C SER A 62 16.21 21.74 2.94
N ASP A 63 17.13 20.85 2.62
CA ASP A 63 16.91 19.80 1.63
C ASP A 63 16.19 18.63 2.32
N GLN A 64 15.11 18.15 1.71
CA GLN A 64 14.27 17.07 2.25
C GLN A 64 13.99 16.02 1.16
N PRO A 65 13.85 14.74 1.54
CA PRO A 65 13.57 13.68 0.58
C PRO A 65 12.11 13.74 0.11
N GLU A 66 11.93 13.63 -1.20
CA GLU A 66 10.63 13.48 -1.87
C GLU A 66 10.67 12.28 -2.82
N LEU A 67 9.53 11.64 -3.06
CA LEU A 67 9.43 10.53 -4.01
C LEU A 67 9.81 11.03 -5.41
N LEU A 68 10.75 10.33 -6.07
CA LEU A 68 11.19 10.68 -7.42
C LEU A 68 10.04 10.57 -8.44
N ASP A 69 9.29 9.47 -8.35
CA ASP A 69 8.18 9.16 -9.25
C ASP A 69 7.03 8.51 -8.47
N GLU A 70 5.81 8.81 -8.88
CA GLU A 70 4.61 8.18 -8.31
C GLU A 70 4.24 6.91 -9.07
N PRO A 71 3.95 5.80 -8.37
CA PRO A 71 3.56 4.55 -9.01
C PRO A 71 2.22 4.67 -9.72
N VAL A 72 2.06 3.88 -10.78
CA VAL A 72 0.76 3.63 -11.42
C VAL A 72 0.19 2.34 -10.83
N VAL A 73 -1.04 2.42 -10.30
CA VAL A 73 -1.74 1.30 -9.70
C VAL A 73 -2.78 0.78 -10.68
N VAL A 74 -2.61 -0.46 -11.14
CA VAL A 74 -3.53 -1.09 -12.10
C VAL A 74 -4.36 -2.15 -11.38
N SER A 75 -5.68 -2.00 -11.41
CA SER A 75 -6.60 -2.94 -10.76
C SER A 75 -7.11 -3.99 -11.75
N ILE A 76 -6.81 -5.27 -11.50
CA ILE A 76 -7.41 -6.36 -12.28
C ILE A 76 -8.83 -6.62 -11.77
N LEU A 77 -9.81 -6.24 -12.60
CA LEU A 77 -11.21 -6.24 -12.20
C LEU A 77 -11.82 -7.65 -12.11
N ARG A 78 -12.78 -7.88 -11.20
CA ARG A 78 -13.38 -6.93 -10.23
C ARG A 78 -12.73 -6.98 -8.84
N ALA A 79 -12.04 -8.07 -8.52
CA ALA A 79 -11.53 -8.32 -7.17
C ALA A 79 -10.40 -7.35 -6.77
N GLY A 80 -9.67 -6.78 -7.73
CA GLY A 80 -8.60 -5.82 -7.48
C GLY A 80 -9.04 -4.53 -6.79
N ASN A 81 -10.32 -4.12 -6.91
CA ASN A 81 -10.78 -2.85 -6.36
C ASN A 81 -10.66 -2.76 -4.84
N GLY A 82 -10.84 -3.86 -4.12
CA GLY A 82 -10.68 -3.86 -2.66
C GLY A 82 -9.23 -3.64 -2.20
N LEU A 83 -8.26 -3.97 -3.06
CA LEU A 83 -6.85 -3.68 -2.83
C LEU A 83 -6.51 -2.24 -3.22
N LEU A 84 -7.02 -1.78 -4.38
CA LEU A 84 -6.80 -0.41 -4.88
C LEU A 84 -7.13 0.64 -3.82
N ASP A 85 -8.27 0.50 -3.13
CA ASP A 85 -8.68 1.42 -2.05
C ASP A 85 -7.65 1.50 -0.91
N GLY A 86 -6.95 0.41 -0.62
CA GLY A 86 -5.88 0.40 0.37
C GLY A 86 -4.61 1.07 -0.14
N VAL A 87 -4.23 0.83 -1.40
CA VAL A 87 -3.04 1.45 -2.00
C VAL A 87 -3.20 2.98 -2.05
N LEU A 88 -4.35 3.47 -2.51
CA LEU A 88 -4.63 4.90 -2.62
C LEU A 88 -4.71 5.63 -1.27
N ARG A 89 -4.87 4.91 -0.16
CA ARG A 89 -4.75 5.50 1.18
C ARG A 89 -3.29 5.74 1.60
N VAL A 90 -2.35 4.97 1.04
CA VAL A 90 -0.91 5.16 1.30
C VAL A 90 -0.32 6.17 0.31
N ILE A 91 -0.69 6.09 -0.97
CA ILE A 91 -0.22 6.98 -2.02
C ILE A 91 -1.43 7.59 -2.74
N PRO A 92 -2.03 8.68 -2.21
CA PRO A 92 -3.25 9.26 -2.77
C PRO A 92 -3.09 9.84 -4.17
N SER A 93 -1.88 10.26 -4.52
CA SER A 93 -1.55 10.84 -5.82
C SER A 93 -1.26 9.80 -6.91
N ALA A 94 -1.15 8.53 -6.55
CA ALA A 94 -0.89 7.45 -7.50
C ALA A 94 -1.94 7.42 -8.63
N ARG A 95 -1.47 7.31 -9.86
CA ARG A 95 -2.35 7.23 -11.05
C ARG A 95 -3.01 5.85 -11.09
N VAL A 96 -4.29 5.80 -11.48
CA VAL A 96 -5.08 4.56 -11.53
C VAL A 96 -5.34 4.14 -12.97
N GLY A 97 -5.16 2.84 -13.25
CA GLY A 97 -5.44 2.21 -14.54
C GLY A 97 -6.22 0.91 -14.45
#